data_AF-A0A3M1FZV3-F1
#
_entry.id   AF-A0A3M1FZV3-F1
#
_cell.length_a   1.000
_cell.length_b   1.000
_cell.length_c   1.000
_cell.angle_alpha   90.00
_cell.angle_beta   90.00
_cell.angle_gamma   90.00
#
_symmetry.space_group_name_H-M   'P 1'
#
loop_
_entity.id
_entity.type
_entity.pdbx_description
1 polymer ?
#
loop_
_entity_poly.entity_id
_entity_poly.type
_entity_poly.pdbx_seq_one_letter_code
_entity_poly.pdbx_strand_id
1 'polypeptide(L)'
;MENSVVLHTRRLRLVPLSLEQMQMQRDHFAKLEQSLGLAPSGRVLDHDLRPIVSRAIVYMEREAEDAIWNTMWMAIDTGLGCIVGSLGFKGPANDAGEVEIGYGFDPPFQNQGYATEAVGALVAWALAQPGIQAVTAETDYTNIPSIRVLQKIGFIPTHSRNHFLYWRVDRQRLAAARGDVPEQTQTETFELYDLAVVVERIDGHCTCNMRVGDAFFLRNSSSLSLPEGGHFCVYALQAVLPLLPAKQRQNHPADWMETDTRAVCPDPACKLVMRIDRVARRTLHHDDVSPIPLSGA
;
A
#
# COMPACT_ATOMS: atom_id res chain seq x y z
N MET A 1 6.25 -34.38 17.22
CA MET A 1 7.58 -33.84 16.85
C MET A 1 7.32 -32.48 16.25
N GLU A 2 7.35 -31.44 17.08
CA GLU A 2 7.06 -30.06 16.68
C GLU A 2 8.20 -29.56 15.77
N ASN A 3 7.92 -29.45 14.47
CA ASN A 3 8.72 -28.60 13.60
C ASN A 3 8.48 -27.15 14.03
N SER A 4 9.27 -26.66 15.00
CA SER A 4 9.24 -25.24 15.38
C SER A 4 9.78 -24.42 14.22
N VAL A 5 8.88 -23.86 13.41
CA VAL A 5 9.23 -22.95 12.33
C VAL A 5 9.67 -21.63 12.97
N VAL A 6 10.97 -21.36 12.97
CA VAL A 6 11.51 -20.06 13.39
C VAL A 6 11.85 -19.25 12.14
N LEU A 7 11.34 -18.02 12.05
CA LEU A 7 11.66 -17.13 10.93
C LEU A 7 12.83 -16.22 11.31
N HIS A 8 13.82 -16.14 10.44
CA HIS A 8 14.96 -15.25 10.60
C HIS A 8 14.88 -14.11 9.58
N THR A 9 15.08 -12.90 10.06
CA THR A 9 15.19 -11.69 9.24
C THR A 9 16.56 -11.05 9.47
N ARG A 10 16.76 -9.84 8.97
CA ARG A 10 18.02 -9.10 9.12
C ARG A 10 18.38 -8.84 10.60
N ARG A 11 17.38 -8.51 11.43
CA ARG A 11 17.56 -8.18 12.85
C ARG A 11 16.73 -9.04 13.80
N LEU A 12 15.73 -9.73 13.28
CA LEU A 12 14.74 -10.41 14.11
C LEU A 12 14.81 -11.92 13.95
N ARG A 13 14.51 -12.59 15.06
CA ARG A 13 14.07 -13.97 15.09
C ARG A 13 12.60 -13.98 15.53
N LEU A 14 11.71 -14.47 14.68
CA LEU A 14 10.30 -14.63 14.99
C LEU A 14 10.07 -16.07 15.44
N VAL A 15 9.67 -16.25 16.71
CA VAL A 15 9.53 -17.56 17.33
C VAL A 15 8.05 -17.79 17.67
N PRO A 16 7.38 -18.79 17.08
CA PRO A 16 6.05 -19.19 17.50
C PRO A 16 6.15 -19.84 18.88
N LEU A 17 5.22 -19.51 19.76
CA LEU A 17 5.19 -20.10 21.09
C LEU A 17 4.55 -21.49 21.05
N SER A 18 5.14 -22.44 21.78
CA SER A 18 4.45 -23.69 22.12
C SER A 18 3.26 -23.40 23.05
N LEU A 19 2.38 -24.39 23.24
CA LEU A 19 1.27 -24.29 24.18
C LEU A 19 1.75 -23.94 25.60
N GLU A 20 2.82 -24.60 26.06
CA GLU A 20 3.42 -24.33 27.38
C GLU A 20 3.93 -22.88 27.46
N GLN A 21 4.61 -22.41 26.41
CA GLN A 21 5.11 -21.03 26.35
C GLN A 21 3.99 -19.99 26.25
N MET A 22 2.86 -20.30 25.61
CA MET A 22 1.67 -19.44 25.62
C MET A 22 1.09 -19.32 27.04
N GLN A 23 1.05 -20.42 27.80
CA GLN A 23 0.66 -20.40 29.21
C GLN A 23 1.66 -19.57 30.05
N MET A 24 2.96 -19.70 29.79
CA MET A 24 3.98 -18.84 30.41
C MET A 24 3.79 -17.37 30.04
N GLN A 25 3.43 -17.03 28.79
CA GLN A 25 3.14 -15.66 28.38
C GLN A 25 1.99 -15.05 29.20
N ARG A 26 0.94 -15.83 29.44
CA ARG A 26 -0.25 -15.42 30.19
C ARG A 26 0.03 -15.22 31.69
N ASP A 27 0.81 -16.12 32.29
CA ASP A 27 0.88 -16.23 33.75
C ASP A 27 2.23 -15.80 34.33
N HIS A 28 3.32 -16.01 33.61
CA HIS A 28 4.69 -15.80 34.09
C HIS A 28 5.64 -15.39 32.96
N PHE A 29 5.51 -14.15 32.47
CA PHE A 29 6.28 -13.67 31.30
C PHE A 29 7.80 -13.80 31.45
N ALA A 30 8.34 -13.61 32.67
CA ALA A 30 9.77 -13.85 32.93
C ALA A 30 10.22 -15.30 32.66
N LYS A 31 9.36 -16.29 32.92
CA LYS A 31 9.63 -17.70 32.59
C LYS A 31 9.59 -17.94 31.09
N LEU A 32 8.68 -17.26 30.37
CA LEU A 32 8.68 -17.28 28.90
C LEU A 32 10.02 -16.77 28.36
N GLU A 33 10.49 -15.62 28.83
CA GLU A 33 11.78 -15.05 28.40
C GLU A 33 12.93 -16.02 28.65
N GLN A 34 13.00 -16.60 29.84
CA GLN A 34 14.00 -17.62 30.18
C GLN A 34 13.92 -18.85 29.27
N SER A 35 12.71 -19.34 28.96
CA SER A 35 12.51 -20.47 28.04
C SER A 35 12.99 -20.17 26.62
N LEU A 36 13.02 -18.90 26.23
CA LEU A 36 13.52 -18.42 24.94
C LEU A 36 15.02 -18.08 24.96
N GLY A 37 15.69 -18.28 26.10
CA GLY A 37 17.11 -17.98 26.31
C GLY A 37 17.40 -16.50 26.56
N LEU A 38 16.42 -15.73 27.02
CA LEU A 38 16.50 -14.28 27.25
C LEU A 38 16.54 -13.95 28.73
N ALA A 39 17.13 -12.80 29.06
CA ALA A 39 17.08 -12.26 30.42
C ALA A 39 15.69 -11.71 30.74
N PRO A 40 15.16 -11.88 31.96
CA PRO A 40 13.88 -11.30 32.36
C PRO A 40 13.89 -9.78 32.23
N SER A 41 12.96 -9.21 31.47
CA SER A 41 12.84 -7.76 31.26
C SER A 41 11.96 -7.07 32.30
N GLY A 42 11.20 -7.84 33.08
CA GLY A 42 10.14 -7.32 33.94
C GLY A 42 8.84 -6.99 33.18
N ARG A 43 8.77 -7.32 31.89
CA ARG A 43 7.56 -7.19 31.08
C ARG A 43 6.44 -8.06 31.66
N VAL A 44 5.22 -7.54 31.56
CA VAL A 44 4.00 -8.25 31.91
C VAL A 44 3.06 -8.19 30.71
N LEU A 45 2.25 -9.22 30.51
CA LEU A 45 1.22 -9.21 29.48
C LEU A 45 0.20 -8.12 29.83
N ASP A 46 -0.12 -7.29 28.84
CA ASP A 46 -1.17 -6.28 28.95
C ASP A 46 -2.51 -6.94 29.35
N HIS A 47 -3.25 -6.28 30.23
CA HIS A 47 -4.54 -6.76 30.70
C HIS A 47 -5.50 -7.02 29.54
N ASP A 48 -5.49 -6.15 28.53
CA ASP A 48 -6.37 -6.24 27.37
C ASP A 48 -6.00 -7.40 26.43
N LEU A 49 -4.74 -7.85 26.46
CA LEU A 49 -4.27 -9.00 25.68
C LEU A 49 -4.54 -10.34 26.37
N ARG A 50 -4.76 -10.34 27.70
CA ARG A 50 -4.93 -11.59 28.47
C ARG A 50 -6.11 -12.45 27.98
N PRO A 51 -7.29 -11.90 27.65
CA PRO A 51 -8.39 -12.69 27.10
C PRO A 51 -8.05 -13.30 25.74
N ILE A 52 -7.31 -12.57 24.90
CA ILE A 52 -6.89 -13.02 23.57
C ILE A 52 -5.94 -14.21 23.70
N VAL A 53 -4.91 -14.10 24.54
CA VAL A 53 -3.94 -15.18 24.79
C VAL A 53 -4.64 -16.39 25.42
N SER A 54 -5.58 -16.16 26.35
CA SER A 54 -6.33 -17.26 26.97
C SER A 54 -7.18 -18.03 25.96
N ARG A 55 -7.81 -17.31 25.03
CA ARG A 55 -8.60 -17.93 23.94
C ARG A 55 -7.70 -18.71 22.98
N ALA A 56 -6.54 -18.15 22.62
CA ALA A 56 -5.54 -18.82 21.79
C ALA A 56 -5.06 -20.14 22.40
N ILE A 57 -4.77 -20.17 23.71
CA ILE A 57 -4.40 -21.39 24.45
C ILE A 57 -5.48 -22.48 24.29
N VAL A 58 -6.76 -22.12 24.47
CA VAL A 58 -7.88 -23.07 24.33
C VAL A 58 -7.96 -23.64 22.91
N TYR A 59 -7.71 -22.83 21.87
CA TYR A 59 -7.70 -23.33 20.49
C TYR A 59 -6.53 -24.26 20.23
N MET A 60 -5.32 -23.91 20.71
CA MET A 60 -4.14 -24.77 20.58
C MET A 60 -4.28 -26.11 21.31
N GLU A 61 -5.00 -26.15 22.45
CA GLU A 61 -5.31 -27.39 23.17
C GLU A 61 -6.26 -28.31 22.41
N ARG A 62 -7.21 -27.73 21.66
CA ARG A 62 -8.24 -28.48 20.95
C ARG A 62 -7.78 -28.98 19.59
N GLU A 63 -7.02 -28.16 18.87
CA GLU A 63 -6.67 -28.39 17.46
C GLU A 63 -5.17 -28.20 17.27
N ALA A 64 -4.41 -29.23 17.64
CA ALA A 64 -2.94 -29.19 17.60
C ALA A 64 -2.38 -28.98 16.18
N GLU A 65 -3.09 -29.41 15.14
CA GLU A 65 -2.69 -29.24 13.73
C GLU A 65 -2.72 -27.76 13.30
N ASP A 66 -3.62 -26.95 13.89
CA ASP A 66 -3.77 -25.53 13.61
C ASP A 66 -3.08 -24.63 14.65
N ALA A 67 -2.27 -25.21 15.55
CA ALA A 67 -1.61 -24.48 16.62
C ALA A 67 -0.73 -23.32 16.09
N ILE A 68 -0.12 -23.48 14.91
CA ILE A 68 0.72 -22.45 14.28
C ILE A 68 -0.07 -21.18 13.88
N TRP A 69 -1.37 -21.32 13.62
CA TRP A 69 -2.29 -20.24 13.27
C TRP A 69 -2.99 -19.63 14.48
N ASN A 70 -2.87 -20.26 15.65
CA ASN A 70 -3.45 -19.79 16.90
C ASN A 70 -2.40 -19.28 17.90
N THR A 71 -1.12 -19.56 17.68
CA THR A 71 -0.04 -19.13 18.56
C THR A 71 0.37 -17.67 18.34
N MET A 72 0.91 -17.07 19.40
CA MET A 72 1.64 -15.81 19.31
C MET A 72 3.08 -16.08 18.87
N TRP A 73 3.60 -15.19 18.04
CA TRP A 73 4.99 -15.16 17.61
C TRP A 73 5.71 -14.03 18.35
N MET A 74 6.81 -14.34 19.02
CA MET A 74 7.67 -13.35 19.66
C MET A 74 8.67 -12.82 18.64
N ALA A 75 8.69 -11.51 18.44
CA ALA A 75 9.72 -10.83 17.67
C ALA A 75 10.90 -10.53 18.60
N ILE A 76 12.00 -11.25 18.43
CA ILE A 76 13.20 -11.13 19.25
C ILE A 76 14.28 -10.41 18.44
N ASP A 77 14.79 -9.29 18.93
CA ASP A 77 15.95 -8.64 18.31
C ASP A 77 17.23 -9.39 18.66
N THR A 78 17.97 -9.81 17.63
CA THR A 78 19.16 -10.66 17.80
C THR A 78 20.39 -9.89 18.30
N GLY A 79 20.42 -8.57 18.15
CA GLY A 79 21.52 -7.73 18.64
C GLY A 79 21.33 -7.34 20.10
N LEU A 80 20.09 -7.01 20.49
CA LEU A 80 19.72 -6.62 21.85
C LEU A 80 19.46 -7.84 22.76
N GLY A 81 19.08 -8.98 22.19
CA GLY A 81 18.75 -10.18 22.97
C GLY A 81 17.49 -10.01 23.81
N CYS A 82 16.46 -9.34 23.27
CA CYS A 82 15.19 -9.12 23.97
C CYS A 82 13.98 -9.20 23.02
N ILE A 83 12.79 -9.39 23.60
CA ILE A 83 11.53 -9.36 22.85
C ILE A 83 11.16 -7.90 22.59
N VAL A 84 11.04 -7.52 21.32
CA VAL A 84 10.68 -6.15 20.90
C VAL A 84 9.19 -5.98 20.59
N GLY A 85 8.47 -7.08 20.48
CA GLY A 85 7.06 -7.10 20.13
C GLY A 85 6.53 -8.51 19.93
N SER A 86 5.26 -8.59 19.57
CA SER A 86 4.60 -9.84 19.21
C SER A 86 3.67 -9.65 18.02
N LEU A 87 3.46 -10.73 17.29
CA LEU A 87 2.58 -10.80 16.15
C LEU A 87 2.01 -12.21 16.03
N GLY A 88 1.00 -12.41 15.21
CA GLY A 88 0.44 -13.74 15.01
C GLY A 88 -0.80 -13.68 14.14
N PHE A 89 -1.41 -14.85 13.94
CA PHE A 89 -2.67 -14.98 13.23
C PHE A 89 -3.83 -15.02 14.23
N LYS A 90 -5.02 -14.63 13.78
CA LYS A 90 -6.26 -14.69 14.57
C LYS A 90 -7.03 -16.00 14.33
N GLY A 91 -6.33 -17.08 13.99
CA GLY A 91 -6.89 -18.39 13.66
C GLY A 91 -6.48 -18.91 12.28
N PRO A 92 -6.89 -20.15 11.94
CA PRO A 92 -6.63 -20.78 10.65
C PRO A 92 -7.37 -20.06 9.51
N ALA A 93 -7.07 -20.47 8.28
CA ALA A 93 -7.65 -19.87 7.09
C ALA A 93 -9.17 -20.07 7.04
N ASN A 94 -9.90 -19.06 6.57
CA ASN A 94 -11.31 -19.21 6.23
C ASN A 94 -11.50 -20.00 4.91
N ASP A 95 -12.76 -20.22 4.50
CA ASP A 95 -13.10 -20.94 3.27
C ASP A 95 -12.53 -20.31 1.98
N ALA A 96 -12.17 -19.03 2.02
CA ALA A 96 -11.51 -18.32 0.92
C ALA A 96 -9.98 -18.44 0.96
N GLY A 97 -9.42 -19.19 1.92
CA GLY A 97 -7.98 -19.33 2.12
C GLY A 97 -7.33 -18.08 2.71
N GLU A 98 -8.06 -17.27 3.47
CA GLU A 98 -7.55 -16.03 4.07
C GLU A 98 -7.25 -16.20 5.56
N VAL A 99 -6.08 -15.74 5.99
CA VAL A 99 -5.68 -15.67 7.41
C VAL A 99 -5.55 -14.23 7.84
N GLU A 100 -6.09 -13.90 9.02
CA GLU A 100 -6.00 -12.54 9.56
C GLU A 100 -4.83 -12.42 10.53
N ILE A 101 -4.05 -11.34 10.43
CA ILE A 101 -2.93 -11.05 11.34
C ILE A 101 -3.25 -9.97 12.36
N GLY A 102 -2.61 -10.07 13.53
CA GLY A 102 -2.51 -9.02 14.53
C GLY A 102 -1.06 -8.84 14.98
N TYR A 103 -0.67 -7.62 15.34
CA TYR A 103 0.69 -7.33 15.82
C TYR A 103 0.75 -6.11 16.73
N GLY A 104 1.75 -6.08 17.61
CA GLY A 104 2.03 -4.99 18.54
C GLY A 104 3.50 -4.97 18.95
N PHE A 105 4.10 -3.78 18.98
CA PHE A 105 5.51 -3.56 19.32
C PHE A 105 5.61 -2.59 20.48
N ASP A 106 6.55 -2.85 21.40
CA ASP A 106 6.68 -2.02 22.59
C ASP A 106 7.12 -0.60 22.22
N PRO A 107 6.64 0.44 22.95
CA PRO A 107 6.94 1.83 22.63
C PRO A 107 8.41 2.14 22.34
N PRO A 108 9.41 1.60 23.08
CA PRO A 108 10.83 1.84 22.81
C PRO A 108 11.33 1.31 21.46
N PHE A 109 10.59 0.41 20.80
CA PHE A 109 10.96 -0.23 19.52
C PHE A 109 10.09 0.21 18.35
N GLN A 110 9.15 1.13 18.58
CA GLN A 110 8.33 1.70 17.51
C GLN A 110 9.15 2.64 16.61
N ASN A 111 8.67 2.86 15.38
CA ASN A 111 9.30 3.75 14.38
C ASN A 111 10.74 3.39 13.96
N GLN A 112 11.23 2.19 14.28
CA GLN A 112 12.58 1.70 13.92
C GLN A 112 12.56 0.58 12.86
N GLY A 113 11.40 0.38 12.22
CA GLY A 113 11.20 -0.61 11.16
C GLY A 113 11.00 -2.06 11.63
N TYR A 114 11.02 -2.35 12.93
CA TYR A 114 10.80 -3.71 13.45
C TYR A 114 9.45 -4.30 13.03
N ALA A 115 8.37 -3.51 13.15
CA ALA A 115 7.04 -3.97 12.74
C ALA A 115 6.97 -4.32 11.25
N THR A 116 7.50 -3.45 10.37
CA THR A 116 7.53 -3.71 8.92
C THR A 116 8.34 -4.96 8.58
N GLU A 117 9.48 -5.15 9.24
CA GLU A 117 10.36 -6.31 9.06
C GLU A 117 9.68 -7.62 9.52
N ALA A 118 9.10 -7.63 10.73
CA ALA A 118 8.45 -8.80 11.30
C ALA A 118 7.18 -9.19 10.55
N VAL A 119 6.28 -8.22 10.31
CA VAL A 119 5.02 -8.48 9.61
C VAL A 119 5.30 -8.89 8.17
N GLY A 120 6.27 -8.28 7.49
CA GLY A 120 6.67 -8.68 6.14
C GLY A 120 7.17 -10.12 6.06
N ALA A 121 7.95 -10.58 7.05
CA ALA A 121 8.41 -11.96 7.12
C ALA A 121 7.27 -12.95 7.42
N LEU A 122 6.39 -12.62 8.38
CA LEU A 122 5.26 -13.47 8.73
C LEU A 122 4.27 -13.61 7.56
N VAL A 123 3.96 -12.52 6.86
CA VAL A 123 3.07 -12.52 5.69
C VAL A 123 3.65 -13.36 4.55
N ALA A 124 4.96 -13.24 4.27
CA ALA A 124 5.60 -14.07 3.26
C ALA A 124 5.56 -15.56 3.62
N TRP A 125 5.80 -15.90 4.88
CA TRP A 125 5.68 -17.27 5.34
C TRP A 125 4.27 -17.81 5.19
N ALA A 126 3.25 -17.03 5.59
CA ALA A 126 1.84 -17.42 5.48
C ALA A 126 1.44 -17.70 4.03
N LEU A 127 1.76 -16.76 3.12
CA LEU A 127 1.44 -16.89 1.70
C LEU A 127 2.21 -18.02 1.02
N ALA A 128 3.31 -18.51 1.58
CA ALA A 128 4.02 -19.69 1.08
C ALA A 128 3.35 -21.01 1.50
N GLN A 129 2.42 -21.01 2.46
CA GLN A 129 1.74 -22.21 2.91
C GLN A 129 0.70 -22.69 1.88
N PRO A 130 0.48 -24.02 1.74
CA PRO A 130 -0.59 -24.56 0.93
C PRO A 130 -1.97 -24.05 1.41
N GLY A 131 -2.87 -23.78 0.46
CA GLY A 131 -4.24 -23.34 0.75
C GLY A 131 -4.40 -21.85 1.07
N ILE A 132 -3.32 -21.14 1.46
CA ILE A 132 -3.39 -19.71 1.75
C ILE A 132 -3.37 -18.88 0.47
N GLN A 133 -4.41 -18.07 0.28
CA GLN A 133 -4.61 -17.18 -0.87
C GLN A 133 -4.29 -15.73 -0.55
N ALA A 134 -4.60 -15.29 0.67
CA ALA A 134 -4.36 -13.92 1.09
C ALA A 134 -4.13 -13.82 2.61
N VAL A 135 -3.51 -12.71 3.02
CA VAL A 135 -3.44 -12.31 4.42
C VAL A 135 -4.27 -11.05 4.60
N THR A 136 -5.08 -11.00 5.64
CA THR A 136 -5.92 -9.86 5.99
C THR A 136 -5.48 -9.22 7.31
N ALA A 137 -5.86 -7.97 7.52
CA ALA A 137 -5.63 -7.27 8.78
C ALA A 137 -6.73 -6.21 8.98
N GLU A 138 -6.93 -5.80 10.22
CA GLU A 138 -7.76 -4.65 10.55
C GLU A 138 -6.97 -3.63 11.37
N THR A 139 -7.27 -2.35 11.18
CA THR A 139 -6.69 -1.25 11.97
C THR A 139 -7.74 -0.20 12.26
N ASP A 140 -7.71 0.41 13.45
CA ASP A 140 -8.43 1.66 13.68
C ASP A 140 -7.92 2.75 12.70
N TYR A 141 -8.82 3.58 12.16
CA TYR A 141 -8.48 4.62 11.19
C TYR A 141 -7.47 5.65 11.71
N THR A 142 -7.37 5.79 13.03
CA THR A 142 -6.41 6.69 13.70
C THR A 142 -5.05 6.04 13.93
N ASN A 143 -4.92 4.72 13.75
CA ASN A 143 -3.67 3.99 13.95
C ASN A 143 -2.73 4.14 12.73
N ILE A 144 -2.30 5.37 12.48
CA ILE A 144 -1.41 5.75 11.38
C ILE A 144 -0.12 4.90 11.32
N PRO A 145 0.52 4.53 12.45
CA PRO A 145 1.70 3.66 12.41
C PRO A 145 1.41 2.30 11.76
N SER A 146 0.32 1.63 12.14
CA SER A 146 -0.05 0.32 11.61
C SER A 146 -0.49 0.40 10.15
N ILE A 147 -1.22 1.46 9.78
CA ILE A 147 -1.59 1.75 8.38
C ILE A 147 -0.34 1.83 7.50
N ARG A 148 0.69 2.56 7.94
CA ARG A 148 1.96 2.69 7.20
C ARG A 148 2.71 1.36 7.10
N VAL A 149 2.68 0.52 8.13
CA VAL A 149 3.28 -0.82 8.09
C VAL A 149 2.60 -1.67 7.03
N LEU A 150 1.26 -1.74 7.03
CA LEU A 150 0.49 -2.52 6.07
C LEU A 150 0.73 -2.04 4.63
N GLN A 151 0.69 -0.73 4.39
CA GLN A 151 0.97 -0.14 3.08
C GLN A 151 2.36 -0.48 2.55
N LYS A 152 3.41 -0.41 3.39
CA LYS A 152 4.79 -0.75 3.00
C LYS A 152 4.95 -2.22 2.59
N ILE A 153 4.13 -3.10 3.14
CA ILE A 153 4.16 -4.55 2.85
C ILE A 153 3.36 -4.89 1.59
N GLY A 154 2.51 -3.97 1.12
CA GLY A 154 1.69 -4.14 -0.08
C GLY A 154 0.22 -4.45 0.19
N PHE A 155 -0.24 -4.32 1.44
CA PHE A 155 -1.67 -4.41 1.73
C PHE A 155 -2.44 -3.27 1.06
N ILE A 156 -3.62 -3.60 0.56
CA ILE A 156 -4.59 -2.63 0.04
C ILE A 156 -5.83 -2.60 0.95
N PRO A 157 -6.45 -1.43 1.16
CA PRO A 157 -7.71 -1.35 1.88
C PRO A 157 -8.82 -2.01 1.04
N THR A 158 -9.67 -2.82 1.66
CA THR A 158 -10.80 -3.50 1.01
C THR A 158 -12.11 -2.80 1.33
N HIS A 159 -12.37 -2.53 2.61
CA HIS A 159 -13.53 -1.78 3.08
C HIS A 159 -13.25 -1.12 4.44
N SER A 160 -14.22 -0.36 4.93
CA SER A 160 -14.20 0.22 6.28
C SER A 160 -15.53 -0.02 7.01
N ARG A 161 -15.48 -0.15 8.34
CA ARG A 161 -16.69 -0.29 9.19
C ARG A 161 -16.36 0.11 10.62
N ASN A 162 -17.25 0.86 11.28
CA ASN A 162 -17.15 1.20 12.71
C ASN A 162 -15.76 1.71 13.13
N HIS A 163 -15.18 2.67 12.40
CA HIS A 163 -13.82 3.19 12.64
C HIS A 163 -12.66 2.22 12.33
N PHE A 164 -12.92 1.04 11.77
CA PHE A 164 -11.88 0.14 11.30
C PHE A 164 -11.71 0.19 9.79
N LEU A 165 -10.46 0.13 9.35
CA LEU A 165 -10.04 -0.16 7.97
C LEU A 165 -9.65 -1.63 7.89
N TYR A 166 -10.16 -2.31 6.86
CA TYR A 166 -9.87 -3.71 6.56
C TYR A 166 -8.92 -3.78 5.38
N TRP A 167 -7.93 -4.65 5.50
CA TRP A 167 -6.79 -4.72 4.61
C TRP A 167 -6.61 -6.13 4.07
N ARG A 168 -6.08 -6.24 2.85
CA ARG A 168 -5.76 -7.53 2.22
C ARG A 168 -4.47 -7.43 1.42
N VAL A 169 -3.67 -8.49 1.44
CA VAL A 169 -2.51 -8.69 0.56
C VAL A 169 -2.48 -10.12 0.04
N ASP A 170 -2.16 -10.30 -1.23
CA ASP A 170 -1.92 -11.59 -1.86
C ASP A 170 -0.46 -11.69 -2.35
N ARG A 171 -0.09 -12.84 -2.93
CA ARG A 171 1.27 -13.08 -3.44
C ARG A 171 1.72 -12.05 -4.47
N GLN A 172 0.83 -11.65 -5.38
CA GLN A 172 1.15 -10.70 -6.45
C GLN A 172 1.44 -9.31 -5.86
N ARG A 173 0.62 -8.87 -4.90
CA ARG A 173 0.81 -7.59 -4.21
C ARG A 173 2.06 -7.57 -3.35
N LEU A 174 2.34 -8.65 -2.63
CA LEU A 174 3.56 -8.78 -1.83
C LEU A 174 4.81 -8.70 -2.72
N ALA A 175 4.81 -9.41 -3.86
CA ALA A 175 5.90 -9.40 -4.82
C ALA A 175 6.11 -7.99 -5.42
N ALA A 176 5.02 -7.34 -5.85
CA ALA A 176 5.08 -5.97 -6.37
C ALA A 176 5.63 -4.96 -5.35
N ALA A 177 5.25 -5.09 -4.07
CA ALA A 177 5.75 -4.21 -3.01
C ALA A 177 7.23 -4.43 -2.66
N ARG A 178 7.76 -5.63 -2.89
CA ARG A 178 9.17 -5.98 -2.68
C ARG A 178 10.08 -5.60 -3.85
N GLY A 179 9.50 -5.19 -4.98
CA GLY A 179 10.23 -5.01 -6.23
C GLY A 179 10.48 -6.32 -6.98
N ASP A 180 9.90 -7.44 -6.52
CA ASP A 180 9.97 -8.78 -7.13
C ASP A 180 8.91 -8.91 -8.25
N VAL A 181 8.82 -7.91 -9.12
CA VAL A 181 7.93 -7.97 -10.30
C VAL A 181 8.52 -9.01 -11.27
N PRO A 182 7.73 -9.98 -11.78
CA PRO A 182 8.20 -10.80 -12.89
C PRO A 182 8.52 -9.86 -14.04
N GLU A 183 9.80 -9.85 -14.42
CA GLU A 183 10.44 -9.06 -15.46
C GLU A 183 9.45 -8.70 -16.59
N GLN A 184 8.77 -7.57 -16.44
CA GLN A 184 8.36 -6.81 -17.61
C GLN A 184 9.68 -6.23 -18.09
N THR A 185 10.18 -6.72 -19.22
CA THR A 185 11.25 -6.06 -19.99
C THR A 185 11.01 -4.56 -19.88
N GLN A 186 11.86 -3.85 -19.13
CA GLN A 186 11.81 -2.40 -19.04
C GLN A 186 12.08 -1.91 -20.45
N THR A 187 11.02 -1.66 -21.21
CA THR A 187 11.13 -0.96 -22.48
C THR A 187 11.55 0.45 -22.13
N GLU A 188 12.70 0.88 -22.65
CA GLU A 188 13.23 2.25 -22.49
C GLU A 188 12.28 3.31 -23.09
N THR A 189 11.22 2.86 -23.76
CA THR A 189 10.18 3.68 -24.38
C THR A 189 8.82 3.57 -23.70
N PHE A 190 8.05 4.67 -23.74
CA PHE A 190 6.64 4.73 -23.32
C PHE A 190 5.80 5.53 -24.32
N GLU A 191 4.48 5.39 -24.28
CA GLU A 191 3.57 6.11 -25.18
C GLU A 191 2.80 7.23 -24.46
N LEU A 192 2.69 8.39 -25.13
CA LEU A 192 1.79 9.47 -24.75
C LEU A 192 1.00 9.96 -25.96
N TYR A 193 -0.16 10.56 -25.70
CA TYR A 193 -0.89 11.33 -26.68
C TYR A 193 -0.42 12.79 -26.69
N ASP A 194 -0.27 13.35 -27.88
CA ASP A 194 -0.36 14.80 -28.08
C ASP A 194 -1.80 15.24 -27.84
N LEU A 195 -1.95 16.41 -27.20
CA LEU A 195 -3.26 16.98 -26.91
C LEU A 195 -3.48 18.29 -27.67
N ALA A 196 -4.70 18.49 -28.13
CA ALA A 196 -5.23 19.79 -28.50
C ALA A 196 -6.31 20.18 -27.50
N VAL A 197 -6.20 21.35 -26.91
CA VAL A 197 -7.26 21.91 -26.07
C VAL A 197 -7.91 23.03 -26.85
N VAL A 198 -9.20 22.89 -27.12
CA VAL A 198 -9.96 23.79 -27.99
C VAL A 198 -11.10 24.40 -27.19
N VAL A 199 -11.34 25.70 -27.36
CA VAL A 199 -12.56 26.36 -26.91
C VAL A 199 -13.73 25.81 -27.71
N GLU A 200 -14.51 24.91 -27.08
CA GLU A 200 -15.65 24.24 -27.72
C GLU A 200 -16.86 25.16 -27.80
N ARG A 201 -17.13 25.93 -26.75
CA ARG A 201 -18.24 26.90 -26.68
C ARG A 201 -18.02 27.94 -25.58
N ILE A 202 -18.75 29.05 -25.67
CA ILE A 202 -18.80 30.12 -24.67
C ILE A 202 -20.28 30.44 -24.40
N ASP A 203 -20.79 29.99 -23.25
CA ASP A 203 -22.22 30.09 -22.90
C ASP A 203 -22.54 31.36 -22.07
N GLY A 204 -21.58 32.26 -21.94
CA GLY A 204 -21.65 33.47 -21.13
C GLY A 204 -20.93 34.65 -21.80
N HIS A 205 -20.35 35.54 -20.99
CA HIS A 205 -19.65 36.74 -21.47
C HIS A 205 -18.15 36.66 -21.14
N CYS A 206 -17.33 36.21 -22.09
CA CYS A 206 -15.86 36.27 -21.96
C CYS A 206 -15.36 37.69 -22.25
N THR A 207 -14.77 38.32 -21.24
CA THR A 207 -14.04 39.60 -21.36
C THR A 207 -12.60 39.40 -21.84
N CYS A 208 -12.15 38.15 -21.90
CA CYS A 208 -10.82 37.67 -22.27
C CYS A 208 -10.53 37.65 -23.78
N ASN A 209 -11.46 38.09 -24.63
CA ASN A 209 -11.35 38.04 -26.09
C ASN A 209 -11.01 36.62 -26.64
N MET A 210 -11.50 35.58 -25.97
CA MET A 210 -11.47 34.21 -26.48
C MET A 210 -12.63 33.98 -27.44
N ARG A 211 -12.41 33.11 -28.43
CA ARG A 211 -13.40 32.71 -29.44
C ARG A 211 -13.50 31.20 -29.50
N VAL A 212 -14.66 30.71 -29.93
CA VAL A 212 -14.83 29.29 -30.26
C VAL A 212 -13.85 28.90 -31.34
N GLY A 213 -13.13 27.81 -31.13
CA GLY A 213 -12.05 27.35 -32.00
C GLY A 213 -10.64 27.82 -31.61
N ASP A 214 -10.50 28.80 -30.72
CA ASP A 214 -9.19 29.13 -30.14
C ASP A 214 -8.63 27.91 -29.42
N ALA A 215 -7.34 27.66 -29.57
CA ALA A 215 -6.73 26.43 -29.10
C ALA A 215 -5.28 26.61 -28.65
N PHE A 216 -4.82 25.68 -27.84
CA PHE A 216 -3.40 25.44 -27.60
C PHE A 216 -3.09 23.95 -27.69
N PHE A 217 -1.82 23.62 -27.89
CA PHE A 217 -1.37 22.25 -28.10
C PHE A 217 -0.32 21.87 -27.06
N LEU A 218 -0.44 20.66 -26.52
CA LEU A 218 0.59 20.02 -25.72
C LEU A 218 1.20 18.88 -26.53
N ARG A 219 2.45 19.04 -26.93
CA ARG A 219 3.18 18.09 -27.79
C ARG A 219 4.52 17.74 -27.19
N ASN A 220 5.14 16.66 -27.68
CA ASN A 220 6.50 16.27 -27.29
C ASN A 220 6.65 16.15 -25.76
N SER A 221 5.72 15.44 -25.11
CA SER A 221 5.62 15.31 -23.65
C SER A 221 5.22 16.59 -22.90
N SER A 222 5.94 17.70 -23.06
CA SER A 222 5.86 18.87 -22.17
C SER A 222 5.78 20.22 -22.90
N SER A 223 5.81 20.25 -24.24
CA SER A 223 5.83 21.49 -25.00
C SER A 223 4.43 22.03 -25.23
N LEU A 224 4.10 23.12 -24.52
CA LEU A 224 2.88 23.88 -24.75
C LEU A 224 3.11 24.94 -25.83
N SER A 225 2.24 25.00 -26.82
CA SER A 225 2.32 25.94 -27.93
C SER A 225 0.96 26.50 -28.33
N LEU A 226 0.96 27.71 -28.88
CA LEU A 226 -0.22 28.39 -29.42
C LEU A 226 -0.10 28.48 -30.95
N PRO A 227 -1.22 28.61 -31.69
CA PRO A 227 -1.19 29.06 -33.07
C PRO A 227 -0.41 30.38 -33.21
N GLU A 228 0.17 30.63 -34.38
CA GLU A 228 0.95 31.84 -34.64
C GLU A 228 0.12 33.12 -34.38
N GLY A 229 0.66 34.02 -33.56
CA GLY A 229 -0.04 35.25 -33.14
C GLY A 229 -1.23 35.03 -32.19
N GLY A 230 -1.49 33.77 -31.78
CA GLY A 230 -2.58 33.42 -30.88
C GLY A 230 -2.28 33.74 -29.41
N HIS A 231 -3.34 33.97 -28.65
CA HIS A 231 -3.30 34.08 -27.20
C HIS A 231 -4.28 33.07 -26.57
N PHE A 232 -4.11 32.81 -25.28
CA PHE A 232 -5.07 32.01 -24.52
C PHE A 232 -5.27 32.60 -23.12
N CYS A 233 -6.50 32.57 -22.63
CA CYS A 233 -6.83 33.12 -21.31
C CYS A 233 -6.11 32.32 -20.21
N VAL A 234 -5.31 33.00 -19.38
CA VAL A 234 -4.54 32.36 -18.30
C VAL A 234 -5.43 31.65 -17.28
N TYR A 235 -6.64 32.17 -17.01
CA TYR A 235 -7.58 31.54 -16.07
C TYR A 235 -8.21 30.27 -16.65
N ALA A 236 -8.55 30.28 -17.95
CA ALA A 236 -9.02 29.07 -18.63
C ALA A 236 -7.89 28.02 -18.70
N LEU A 237 -6.66 28.46 -19.00
CA LEU A 237 -5.48 27.62 -19.00
C LEU A 237 -5.24 26.96 -17.63
N GLN A 238 -5.32 27.73 -16.55
CA GLN A 238 -5.16 27.24 -15.18
C GLN A 238 -6.15 26.12 -14.83
N ALA A 239 -7.39 26.20 -15.33
CA ALA A 239 -8.41 25.19 -15.05
C ALA A 239 -8.15 23.85 -15.75
N VAL A 240 -7.46 23.86 -16.89
CA VAL A 240 -7.24 22.64 -17.69
C VAL A 240 -5.84 22.03 -17.51
N LEU A 241 -4.82 22.83 -17.18
CA LEU A 241 -3.43 22.38 -17.03
C LEU A 241 -3.26 21.16 -16.10
N PRO A 242 -3.90 21.09 -14.92
CA PRO A 242 -3.76 19.94 -14.01
C PRO A 242 -4.25 18.62 -14.60
N LEU A 243 -5.12 18.67 -15.62
CA LEU A 243 -5.72 17.48 -16.23
C LEU A 243 -4.83 16.90 -17.34
N LEU A 244 -3.96 17.71 -17.95
CA LEU A 244 -3.26 17.33 -19.17
C LEU A 244 -2.34 16.11 -19.01
N PRO A 245 -1.52 15.97 -17.95
CA PRO A 245 -0.65 14.79 -17.81
C PRO A 245 -1.44 13.48 -17.75
N ALA A 246 -2.58 13.46 -17.07
CA ALA A 246 -3.46 12.30 -17.03
C ALA A 246 -4.11 12.05 -18.40
N LYS A 247 -4.51 13.11 -19.10
CA LYS A 247 -5.13 13.03 -20.44
C LYS A 247 -4.16 12.59 -21.55
N GLN A 248 -2.86 12.83 -21.40
CA GLN A 248 -1.84 12.29 -22.31
C GLN A 248 -1.69 10.77 -22.21
N ARG A 249 -2.12 10.16 -21.10
CA ARG A 249 -2.02 8.71 -20.86
C ARG A 249 -3.34 8.02 -21.19
N GLN A 250 -3.27 6.75 -21.56
CA GLN A 250 -4.44 5.88 -21.57
C GLN A 250 -4.72 5.42 -20.13
N ASN A 251 -5.83 5.86 -19.55
CA ASN A 251 -6.22 5.47 -18.20
C ASN A 251 -7.15 4.25 -18.24
N HIS A 252 -7.58 3.80 -17.06
CA HIS A 252 -8.56 2.72 -16.98
C HIS A 252 -9.89 3.14 -17.65
N PRO A 253 -10.55 2.28 -18.46
CA PRO A 253 -11.76 2.66 -19.21
C PRO A 253 -12.95 3.13 -18.35
N ALA A 254 -13.01 2.68 -17.09
CA ALA A 254 -14.05 3.08 -16.14
C ALA A 254 -13.72 4.36 -15.33
N ASP A 255 -12.55 4.96 -15.53
CA ASP A 255 -12.19 6.22 -14.89
C ASP A 255 -12.90 7.38 -15.60
N TRP A 256 -13.47 8.30 -14.84
CA TRP A 256 -14.08 9.52 -15.40
C TRP A 256 -13.07 10.33 -16.21
N MET A 257 -11.78 10.25 -15.85
CA MET A 257 -10.69 10.87 -16.58
C MET A 257 -10.48 10.27 -17.97
N GLU A 258 -11.02 9.08 -18.27
CA GLU A 258 -11.01 8.52 -19.61
C GLU A 258 -12.28 8.94 -20.38
N THR A 259 -13.42 9.05 -19.70
CA THR A 259 -14.72 9.29 -20.34
C THR A 259 -15.09 10.76 -20.56
N ASP A 260 -14.69 11.68 -19.67
CA ASP A 260 -15.03 13.11 -19.77
C ASP A 260 -13.85 13.96 -20.22
N THR A 261 -13.98 14.68 -21.34
CA THR A 261 -12.91 15.47 -21.95
C THR A 261 -13.05 16.97 -21.75
N ARG A 262 -14.02 17.43 -20.96
CA ARG A 262 -14.33 18.86 -20.85
C ARG A 262 -13.77 19.50 -19.58
N ALA A 263 -13.38 20.77 -19.72
CA ALA A 263 -13.00 21.64 -18.61
C ALA A 263 -13.66 23.02 -18.79
N VAL A 264 -13.91 23.71 -17.69
CA VAL A 264 -14.64 25.00 -17.70
C VAL A 264 -13.77 26.10 -17.12
N CYS A 265 -13.84 27.29 -17.74
CA CYS A 265 -13.23 28.50 -17.21
C CYS A 265 -13.77 28.79 -15.79
N PRO A 266 -12.91 29.19 -14.84
CA PRO A 266 -13.34 29.39 -13.45
C PRO A 266 -14.20 30.65 -13.26
N ASP A 267 -14.22 31.56 -14.24
CA ASP A 267 -15.11 32.73 -14.20
C ASP A 267 -16.57 32.31 -14.49
N PRO A 268 -17.47 32.41 -13.50
CA PRO A 268 -18.86 31.97 -13.64
C PRO A 268 -19.68 32.81 -14.63
N ALA A 269 -19.25 34.05 -14.92
CA ALA A 269 -19.90 34.89 -15.93
C ALA A 269 -19.45 34.53 -17.35
N CYS A 270 -18.21 34.06 -17.49
CA CYS A 270 -17.62 33.69 -18.77
C CYS A 270 -18.24 32.41 -19.36
N LYS A 271 -18.38 31.36 -18.55
CA LYS A 271 -18.92 30.04 -18.97
C LYS A 271 -18.29 29.47 -20.24
N LEU A 272 -16.99 29.73 -20.44
CA LEU A 272 -16.21 29.13 -21.51
C LEU A 272 -15.94 27.66 -21.19
N VAL A 273 -16.21 26.79 -22.16
CA VAL A 273 -15.99 25.34 -22.07
C VAL A 273 -14.91 24.93 -23.07
N MET A 274 -13.91 24.22 -22.59
CA MET A 274 -12.81 23.65 -23.36
C MET A 274 -13.01 22.15 -23.52
N ARG A 275 -12.60 21.60 -24.66
CA ARG A 275 -12.50 20.17 -24.90
C ARG A 275 -11.03 19.78 -25.08
N ILE A 276 -10.64 18.66 -24.48
CA ILE A 276 -9.30 18.08 -24.57
C ILE A 276 -9.35 16.91 -25.55
N ASP A 277 -8.72 17.08 -26.72
CA ASP A 277 -8.67 16.09 -27.78
C ASP A 277 -7.30 15.41 -27.81
N ARG A 278 -7.28 14.08 -27.83
CA ARG A 278 -6.07 13.30 -28.14
C ARG A 278 -5.91 13.27 -29.66
N VAL A 279 -4.84 13.86 -30.19
CA VAL A 279 -4.68 14.08 -31.64
C VAL A 279 -3.71 13.12 -32.32
N ALA A 280 -2.66 12.68 -31.60
CA ALA A 280 -1.69 11.73 -32.12
C ALA A 280 -1.08 10.94 -30.97
N ARG A 281 -0.70 9.68 -31.20
CA ARG A 281 0.08 8.89 -30.24
C ARG A 281 1.56 8.97 -30.61
N ARG A 282 2.42 9.12 -29.61
CA ARG A 282 3.87 9.19 -29.76
C ARG A 282 4.54 8.21 -28.82
N THR A 283 5.58 7.58 -29.31
CA THR A 283 6.54 6.83 -28.50
C THR A 283 7.68 7.77 -28.12
N LEU A 284 8.03 7.79 -26.84
CA LEU A 284 9.09 8.61 -26.27
C LEU A 284 10.10 7.71 -25.58
N HIS A 285 11.38 8.05 -25.64
CA HIS A 285 12.40 7.42 -24.83
C HIS A 285 12.47 8.07 -23.45
N HIS A 286 12.76 7.28 -22.42
CA HIS A 286 12.91 7.80 -21.05
C HIS A 286 14.02 8.85 -20.95
N ASP A 287 15.20 8.57 -21.53
CA ASP A 287 16.36 9.46 -21.46
C ASP A 287 16.16 10.80 -22.19
N ASP A 288 15.22 10.87 -23.14
CA ASP A 288 14.88 12.11 -23.85
C ASP A 288 14.08 13.08 -22.98
N VAL A 289 13.40 12.58 -21.94
CA VAL A 289 12.44 13.37 -21.13
C VAL A 289 12.72 13.36 -19.64
N SER A 290 13.68 12.56 -19.17
CA SER A 290 14.05 12.43 -17.76
C SER A 290 15.56 12.43 -17.60
N PRO A 291 16.12 13.28 -16.72
CA PRO A 291 17.54 13.23 -16.36
C PRO A 291 17.87 12.13 -15.34
N ILE A 292 16.85 11.49 -14.76
CA ILE A 292 17.00 10.40 -13.80
C ILE A 292 17.04 9.10 -14.59
N PRO A 293 18.03 8.22 -14.46
CA PRO A 293 18.09 6.96 -15.22
C PRO A 293 17.00 5.96 -14.80
N LEU A 294 16.61 5.07 -15.71
CA LEU A 294 15.77 3.92 -15.37
C LEU A 294 16.55 2.99 -14.43
N SER A 295 16.07 2.83 -13.20
CA SER A 295 16.66 1.90 -12.23
C SER A 295 16.50 0.46 -12.72
N GLY A 296 17.62 -0.17 -13.09
CA GLY A 296 17.66 -1.52 -13.64
C GLY A 296 18.56 -1.71 -14.87
N ALA A 297 19.15 -0.64 -15.41
CA ALA A 297 20.21 -0.71 -16.42
C ALA A 297 21.60 -0.95 -15.81
#